data_AF-A0A098C3J8-F1
#
_entry.id   AF-A0A098C3J8-F1
#
_cell.length_a   1.000
_cell.length_b   1.000
_cell.length_c   1.000
_cell.angle_alpha   90.00
_cell.angle_beta   90.00
_cell.angle_gamma   90.00
#
_symmetry.space_group_name_H-M   'P 1'
#
loop_
_entity.id
_entity.type
_entity.pdbx_description
1 polymer ?
#
loop_
_entity_poly.entity_id
_entity_poly.type
_entity_poly.pdbx_seq_one_letter_code
_entity_poly.pdbx_strand_id
1 'polypeptide(L)' 'MKTEGKTVTEILNNVPEERKEVFQKLHNVILENLPEGFEAAISYGGLGYVVPHSLLS' A
#
# COMPACT_ATOMS: atom_id res chain seq x y z
N MET A 1 0.58 -3.78 12.71
CA MET A 1 1.79 -4.52 12.26
C MET A 1 2.63 -3.52 11.48
N LYS A 2 3.81 -3.14 11.97
CA LYS A 2 4.67 -2.17 11.28
C LYS A 2 5.71 -2.95 10.50
N THR A 3 5.49 -3.13 9.21
CA THR A 3 6.52 -3.64 8.30
C THR A 3 7.47 -2.48 8.02
N GLU A 4 8.78 -2.71 8.09
CA GLU A 4 9.75 -1.65 7.82
C GLU A 4 9.72 -1.26 6.33
N GLY A 5 9.81 0.03 6.04
CA GLY A 5 9.82 0.54 4.67
C GLY A 5 9.47 2.03 4.63
N LYS A 6 10.11 2.74 3.71
CA LYS A 6 9.89 4.17 3.39
C LYS A 6 9.07 4.33 2.10
N THR A 7 8.84 3.24 1.38
CA THR A 7 8.00 3.19 0.19
C THR A 7 7.05 1.99 0.25
N VAL A 8 5.95 2.05 -0.52
CA VAL A 8 4.99 0.94 -0.64
C VAL A 8 5.70 -0.34 -1.10
N THR A 9 6.57 -0.22 -2.10
CA THR A 9 7.36 -1.34 -2.63
C THR A 9 8.28 -1.96 -1.58
N GLU A 10 8.96 -1.15 -0.77
CA GLU A 10 9.78 -1.66 0.33
C GLU A 10 8.95 -2.43 1.35
N ILE A 11 7.78 -1.90 1.72
CA ILE A 11 6.86 -2.58 2.66
C ILE A 11 6.44 -3.94 2.10
N LEU A 12 6.06 -4.02 0.82
CA LEU A 12 5.66 -5.27 0.18
C LEU A 12 6.80 -6.29 0.12
N ASN A 13 8.04 -5.84 -0.16
CA ASN A 13 9.22 -6.70 -0.21
C ASN A 13 9.68 -7.18 1.16
N ASN A 14 9.46 -6.39 2.22
CA ASN A 14 9.85 -6.69 3.59
C ASN A 14 8.82 -7.55 4.35
N VAL A 15 7.70 -7.90 3.71
CA VAL A 15 6.79 -8.91 4.26
C VAL A 15 7.54 -10.26 4.32
N PRO A 16 7.42 -11.04 5.42
CA PRO A 16 7.96 -12.40 5.49
C PRO A 16 7.53 -13.25 4.29
N GLU A 17 8.42 -14.09 3.77
CA GLU A 17 8.22 -14.84 2.52
C GLU A 17 6.91 -15.65 2.54
N GLU A 18 6.59 -16.28 3.68
CA GLU A 18 5.38 -17.07 3.85
C GLU A 18 4.07 -16.26 3.81
N ARG A 19 4.17 -14.93 3.91
CA ARG A 19 3.04 -13.99 3.88
C ARG A 19 3.01 -13.12 2.63
N LYS A 20 4.08 -13.10 1.82
CA LYS A 20 4.18 -12.23 0.64
C LYS A 20 3.04 -12.45 -0.33
N GLU A 21 2.74 -13.71 -0.68
CA GLU A 21 1.67 -14.02 -1.63
C GLU A 21 0.32 -13.46 -1.17
N VAL A 22 -0.04 -13.67 0.09
CA VAL A 22 -1.30 -13.20 0.67
C VAL A 22 -1.35 -11.67 0.73
N PHE A 23 -0.25 -11.02 1.14
CA PHE A 23 -0.16 -9.56 1.18
C PHE A 23 -0.24 -8.93 -0.21
N GLN A 24 0.45 -9.51 -1.19
CA GLN A 24 0.42 -9.05 -2.57
C GLN A 24 -0.99 -9.18 -3.15
N LYS A 25 -1.65 -10.32 -2.91
CA LYS A 25 -3.03 -10.53 -3.35
C LYS A 25 -3.98 -9.52 -2.72
N LEU A 26 -3.86 -9.26 -1.42
CA LEU A 26 -4.67 -8.25 -0.74
C LEU A 26 -4.42 -6.85 -1.31
N HIS A 27 -3.16 -6.47 -1.50
CA HIS A 27 -2.79 -5.18 -2.07
C HIS A 27 -3.38 -5.00 -3.48
N ASN A 28 -3.23 -6.01 -4.34
CA ASN A 28 -3.74 -5.99 -5.70
C ASN A 28 -5.28 -5.90 -5.72
N VAL A 29 -5.97 -6.70 -4.90
CA VAL A 29 -7.44 -6.64 -4.80
C VAL A 29 -7.91 -5.26 -4.36
N ILE A 30 -7.21 -4.61 -3.42
CA ILE A 30 -7.54 -3.24 -3.02
C ILE A 30 -7.37 -2.29 -4.19
N LEU A 31 -6.23 -2.33 -4.90
CA LEU A 31 -5.97 -1.46 -6.06
C LEU A 31 -7.01 -1.64 -7.18
N GLU A 32 -7.39 -2.88 -7.48
CA GLU A 32 -8.38 -3.20 -8.52
C GLU A 32 -9.79 -2.65 -8.19
N ASN A 33 -10.11 -2.52 -6.90
CA ASN A 33 -11.42 -2.05 -6.43
C ASN A 33 -11.38 -0.62 -5.90
N LEU A 34 -10.22 0.05 -5.96
CA LEU A 34 -10.06 1.39 -5.44
C LEU A 34 -10.70 2.38 -6.41
N PRO A 35 -11.56 3.30 -5.94
CA PRO A 35 -12.11 4.34 -6.80
C PRO A 35 -11.01 5.19 -7.43
N GLU A 36 -11.29 5.73 -8.62
CA GLU A 36 -10.41 6.70 -9.26
C GLU A 36 -10.12 7.88 -8.32
N GLY A 37 -8.87 8.35 -8.31
CA GLY A 37 -8.42 9.44 -7.43
C GLY A 37 -7.86 8.98 -6.08
N PHE A 38 -7.79 7.68 -5.80
CA PHE A 38 -7.04 7.15 -4.67
C PHE A 38 -5.72 6.52 -5.13
N GLU A 39 -4.71 6.53 -4.27
CA GLU A 39 -3.42 5.90 -4.50
C GLU A 39 -2.87 5.20 -3.25
N ALA A 40 -2.01 4.19 -3.46
CA ALA A 40 -1.26 3.59 -2.38
C ALA A 40 -0.11 4.51 -1.95
N ALA A 41 0.00 4.77 -0.65
CA ALA A 41 1.00 5.67 -0.09
C ALA A 41 1.47 5.20 1.29
N ILE A 42 2.52 5.86 1.80
CA ILE A 42 2.90 5.72 3.19
C ILE A 42 2.02 6.62 4.05
N SER A 43 1.30 6.03 5.00
CA SER A 43 0.47 6.73 5.97
C SER A 43 0.81 6.28 7.39
N TYR A 44 1.15 7.22 8.26
CA TYR A 44 1.59 6.97 9.64
C TYR A 44 2.68 5.88 9.77
N GLY A 45 3.57 5.77 8.77
CA GLY A 45 4.66 4.81 8.76
C GLY A 45 4.27 3.38 8.36
N GLY A 46 3.12 3.19 7.71
CA GLY A 46 2.71 1.94 7.09
C GLY A 46 2.08 2.14 5.71
N LEU A 47 1.70 1.04 5.06
CA LEU A 47 0.95 1.06 3.80
C LEU A 47 -0.48 1.54 4.06
N GLY A 48 -0.89 2.60 3.38
CA GLY A 48 -2.26 3.10 3.36
C GLY A 48 -2.71 3.42 1.94
N TYR A 49 -3.98 3.75 1.80
CA TYR A 49 -4.58 4.19 0.53
C TYR A 49 -5.22 5.56 0.79
N VAL A 50 -4.78 6.56 0.06
CA VAL A 50 -5.08 7.97 0.34
C VAL A 50 -5.62 8.65 -0.91
N VAL A 51 -6.33 9.77 -0.71
CA VAL A 51 -6.61 10.72 -1.79
C VAL A 51 -5.41 11.68 -1.86
N PRO A 52 -4.68 11.76 -2.97
CA PRO A 52 -3.52 12.62 -3.05
C PRO A 52 -3.95 14.08 -3.07
N HIS A 53 -3.16 14.94 -2.42
CA HIS A 53 -3.43 16.38 -2.41
C HIS A 53 -3.40 17.00 -3.81
N SER A 54 -2.66 16.41 -4.75
CA SER A 54 -2.62 16.82 -6.15
C SER A 54 -3.97 16.73 -6.86
N LEU A 55 -4.91 15.92 -6.36
CA LEU A 55 -6.27 15.85 -6.90
C LEU A 55 -7.13 17.05 -6.45
N LEU A 56 -6.76 17.68 -5.34
CA LEU A 56 -7.53 18.75 -4.68
C LEU A 56 -6.92 20.15 -4.92
N SER A 57 -5.78 20.23 -5.62
CA SER A 57 -5.03 21.47 -5.92
C SER A 57 -5.02 21.75 -7.42
#